data_AF-C5LK18-F1
#
_entry.id   AF-C5LK18-F1
#
_cell.length_a   1.000
_cell.length_b   1.000
_cell.length_c   1.000
_cell.angle_alpha   90.00
_cell.angle_beta   90.00
_cell.angle_gamma   90.00
#
_symmetry.space_group_name_H-M   'P 1'
#
loop_
_entity.id
_entity.type
_entity.pdbx_description
1 polymer ?
#
loop_
_entity_poly.entity_id
_entity_poly.type
_entity_poly.pdbx_seq_one_letter_code
_entity_poly.pdbx_strand_id
1 'polypeptide(L)'
;MNMKTFAVSIRIQQLTGPHLKKLSLELGGKNATIVWRDAPIESERMMTSVVRSAFANSGQICLCGSRLLVHEEIYDRFTSAFVSEAAKLRIGDPLEPTTTTGPLISREHAWRVHNFVLWSLQANPGARVLLGGPDAYDGKLK
;
A
#
# COMPACT_ATOMS: atom_id res chain seq x y z
N MET A 1 10.40 4.49 -5.27
CA MET A 1 9.91 3.95 -6.57
C MET A 1 10.28 2.48 -6.65
N ASN A 2 9.40 1.60 -7.13
CA ASN A 2 9.64 0.14 -7.13
C ASN A 2 10.68 -0.23 -8.21
N MET A 3 11.97 -0.10 -7.89
CA MET A 3 13.08 -0.22 -8.85
C MET A 3 13.09 -1.54 -9.63
N LYS A 4 12.52 -2.63 -9.10
CA LYS A 4 12.52 -3.94 -9.76
C LYS A 4 11.64 -3.97 -11.02
N THR A 5 10.38 -3.53 -10.94
CA THR A 5 9.46 -3.56 -12.10
C THR A 5 9.93 -2.64 -13.22
N PHE A 6 10.43 -1.47 -12.86
CA PHE A 6 11.00 -0.52 -13.83
C PHE A 6 12.31 -1.05 -14.46
N ALA A 7 13.19 -1.68 -13.68
CA ALA A 7 14.40 -2.30 -14.25
C ALA A 7 14.05 -3.43 -15.26
N VAL A 8 13.04 -4.24 -14.96
CA VAL A 8 12.57 -5.28 -15.88
C VAL A 8 12.01 -4.68 -17.17
N SER A 9 11.27 -3.57 -17.09
CA SER A 9 10.69 -2.94 -18.27
C SER A 9 11.76 -2.31 -19.18
N ILE A 10 12.78 -1.68 -18.60
CA ILE A 10 13.95 -1.21 -19.34
C ILE A 10 14.63 -2.39 -20.05
N ARG A 11 14.77 -3.53 -19.38
CA ARG A 11 15.33 -4.73 -20.00
C ARG A 11 14.47 -5.26 -21.15
N ILE A 12 13.15 -5.29 -21.00
CA ILE A 12 12.22 -5.67 -22.08
C ILE A 12 12.39 -4.73 -23.27
N GLN A 13 12.44 -3.41 -23.04
CA GLN A 13 12.61 -2.42 -24.10
C GLN A 13 13.93 -2.61 -24.86
N GLN A 14 15.04 -2.83 -24.14
CA GLN A 14 16.35 -3.09 -24.75
C GLN A 14 16.35 -4.34 -25.64
N LEU A 15 15.71 -5.42 -25.18
CA LEU A 15 15.65 -6.69 -25.93
C LEU A 15 14.72 -6.62 -27.14
N THR A 16 13.69 -5.78 -27.10
CA THR A 16 12.69 -5.70 -28.16
C THR A 16 12.98 -4.63 -29.21
N GLY A 17 13.77 -3.61 -28.87
CA GLY A 17 14.19 -2.53 -29.76
C GLY A 17 14.73 -3.00 -31.12
N PRO A 18 15.69 -3.94 -31.18
CA PRO A 18 16.23 -4.45 -32.45
C PRO A 18 15.20 -5.12 -33.36
N HIS A 19 14.07 -5.56 -32.80
CA HIS A 19 13.01 -6.25 -33.53
C HIS A 19 11.84 -5.33 -33.91
N LEU A 20 11.93 -4.04 -33.60
CA LEU A 20 10.89 -3.03 -33.89
C LEU A 20 9.49 -3.44 -33.39
N LYS A 21 9.43 -4.17 -32.27
CA LYS A 21 8.17 -4.64 -31.70
C LYS A 21 7.44 -3.49 -30.99
N LYS A 22 6.13 -3.37 -31.22
CA LYS A 22 5.27 -2.47 -30.45
C LYS A 22 5.20 -2.93 -28.99
N LEU A 23 5.31 -2.00 -28.05
CA LEU A 23 5.26 -2.27 -26.61
C LEU A 23 4.12 -1.51 -25.94
N SER A 24 3.52 -2.13 -24.92
CA SER A 24 2.67 -1.51 -23.91
C SER A 24 3.16 -1.98 -22.55
N LEU A 25 3.48 -1.06 -21.62
CA LEU A 25 4.17 -1.36 -20.37
C LEU A 25 3.45 -0.69 -19.18
N GLU A 26 2.95 -1.50 -18.25
CA GLU A 26 2.27 -1.07 -17.03
C GLU A 26 3.14 -1.37 -15.81
N LEU A 27 3.69 -0.33 -15.16
CA LEU A 27 4.86 -0.47 -14.27
C LEU A 27 4.58 -0.20 -12.79
N GLY A 28 3.31 -0.21 -12.41
CA GLY A 28 2.85 0.16 -11.07
C GLY A 28 2.86 1.68 -10.84
N GLY A 29 2.57 2.08 -9.60
CA GLY A 29 2.44 3.50 -9.26
C GLY A 29 2.64 3.80 -7.78
N LYS A 30 2.74 5.10 -7.47
CA LYS A 30 2.63 5.65 -6.11
C LYS A 30 1.35 6.48 -6.06
N ASN A 31 0.23 5.79 -6.16
CA ASN A 31 -1.06 6.43 -6.40
C ASN A 31 -1.51 7.25 -5.19
N ALA A 32 -2.04 8.44 -5.47
CA ALA A 32 -2.53 9.34 -4.45
C ALA A 32 -4.05 9.22 -4.30
N THR A 33 -4.51 9.17 -3.06
CA THR A 33 -5.92 9.36 -2.70
C THR A 33 -6.03 10.74 -2.06
N ILE A 34 -6.77 11.65 -2.69
CA ILE A 34 -6.95 13.01 -2.19
C ILE A 34 -8.27 13.07 -1.42
N VAL A 35 -8.22 13.53 -0.17
CA VAL A 35 -9.39 13.69 0.71
C VAL A 35 -9.54 15.18 1.01
N TRP A 36 -10.55 15.79 0.39
CA TRP A 36 -10.81 17.22 0.53
C TRP A 36 -11.68 17.53 1.75
N ARG A 37 -11.76 18.80 2.16
CA ARG A 37 -12.41 19.23 3.42
C ARG A 37 -13.90 18.87 3.53
N ASP A 38 -14.58 18.70 2.41
CA ASP A 38 -16.00 18.34 2.30
C ASP A 38 -16.23 16.83 2.12
N ALA A 39 -15.17 16.02 2.26
CA ALA A 39 -15.30 14.57 2.22
C ALA A 39 -16.24 14.07 3.33
N PRO A 40 -17.17 13.14 3.04
CA PRO A 40 -18.11 12.62 4.01
C PRO A 40 -17.46 11.56 4.91
N ILE A 41 -16.58 11.99 5.84
CA ILE A 41 -15.74 11.09 6.66
C ILE A 41 -16.58 10.16 7.55
N GLU A 42 -17.79 10.57 7.95
CA GLU A 42 -18.73 9.74 8.72
C GLU A 42 -19.40 8.64 7.87
N SER A 43 -19.28 8.72 6.54
CA SER A 43 -19.83 7.68 5.67
C SER A 43 -18.99 6.41 5.77
N GLU A 44 -19.56 5.37 6.39
CA GLU A 44 -18.96 4.04 6.46
C GLU A 44 -18.53 3.53 5.08
N ARG A 45 -19.37 3.74 4.06
CA ARG A 45 -19.06 3.36 2.67
C ARG A 45 -17.81 4.05 2.14
N MET A 46 -17.64 5.35 2.43
CA MET A 46 -16.45 6.10 2.00
C MET A 46 -15.21 5.55 2.71
N MET A 47 -15.27 5.42 4.04
CA MET A 47 -14.11 5.00 4.83
C MET A 47 -13.65 3.57 4.48
N THR A 48 -14.60 2.63 4.40
CA THR A 48 -14.33 1.25 3.97
C THR A 48 -13.73 1.18 2.57
N SER A 49 -14.19 2.02 1.63
CA SER A 49 -13.65 2.09 0.27
C SER A 49 -12.21 2.61 0.25
N VAL A 50 -11.90 3.63 1.06
CA VAL A 50 -10.54 4.19 1.14
C VAL A 50 -9.58 3.19 1.78
N VAL A 51 -9.97 2.51 2.88
CA VAL A 51 -9.19 1.45 3.51
C VAL A 51 -8.96 0.28 2.55
N ARG A 52 -10.00 -0.19 1.85
CA ARG A 52 -9.87 -1.23 0.84
C ARG A 52 -8.93 -0.81 -0.28
N SER A 53 -9.01 0.43 -0.75
CA SER A 53 -8.12 0.94 -1.81
C SER A 53 -6.66 0.96 -1.38
N ALA A 54 -6.37 1.16 -0.09
CA ALA A 54 -5.02 1.16 0.45
C ALA A 54 -4.47 -0.26 0.67
N PHE A 55 -5.30 -1.20 1.15
CA PHE A 55 -4.83 -2.48 1.69
C PHE A 55 -5.32 -3.74 0.96
N ALA A 56 -6.19 -3.64 -0.05
CA ALA A 56 -6.63 -4.81 -0.81
C ALA A 56 -5.44 -5.61 -1.37
N ASN A 57 -5.54 -6.94 -1.32
CA ASN A 57 -4.45 -7.87 -1.65
C ASN A 57 -3.13 -7.54 -0.92
N SER A 58 -3.24 -7.06 0.32
CA SER A 58 -2.10 -6.65 1.16
C SER A 58 -1.26 -5.54 0.51
N GLY A 59 -1.92 -4.65 -0.23
CA GLY A 59 -1.30 -3.55 -0.97
C GLY A 59 -0.61 -3.96 -2.27
N GLN A 60 -0.73 -5.22 -2.69
CA GLN A 60 -0.06 -5.78 -3.87
C GLN A 60 -0.93 -5.59 -5.13
N ILE A 61 -1.35 -4.35 -5.38
CA ILE A 61 -2.11 -3.95 -6.57
C ILE A 61 -1.47 -2.68 -7.13
N CYS A 62 -1.27 -2.63 -8.46
CA CYS A 62 -0.66 -1.47 -9.14
C CYS A 62 -1.43 -0.15 -8.89
N LEU A 63 -2.72 -0.24 -8.58
CA LEU A 63 -3.65 0.88 -8.37
C LEU A 63 -3.89 1.23 -6.89
N CYS A 64 -3.22 0.55 -5.94
CA CYS A 64 -3.45 0.82 -4.51
C CYS A 64 -3.17 2.28 -4.15
N GLY A 65 -4.07 2.85 -3.32
CA GLY A 65 -4.01 4.22 -2.79
C GLY A 65 -2.94 4.38 -1.71
N SER A 66 -1.68 4.13 -2.05
CA SER A 66 -0.56 4.05 -1.09
C SER A 66 -0.06 5.40 -0.56
N ARG A 67 -0.68 6.51 -0.96
CA ARG A 67 -0.39 7.86 -0.48
C ARG A 67 -1.70 8.62 -0.27
N LEU A 68 -2.12 8.79 0.96
CA LEU A 68 -3.27 9.63 1.30
C LEU A 68 -2.81 11.08 1.48
N LEU A 69 -3.45 12.01 0.78
CA LEU A 69 -3.26 13.45 0.90
C LEU A 69 -4.56 14.03 1.43
N VAL A 70 -4.53 14.53 2.66
CA VAL A 70 -5.72 14.93 3.41
C VAL A 70 -5.67 16.42 3.67
N HIS A 71 -6.78 17.12 3.43
CA HIS A 71 -6.88 18.55 3.72
C HIS A 71 -6.67 18.81 5.22
N GLU A 72 -5.91 19.85 5.56
CA GLU A 72 -5.47 20.13 6.93
C GLU A 72 -6.64 20.24 7.93
N GLU A 73 -7.73 20.92 7.55
CA GLU A 73 -8.94 21.12 8.38
C GLU A 73 -9.56 19.80 8.89
N ILE A 74 -9.37 18.70 8.19
CA ILE A 74 -9.97 17.40 8.53
C ILE A 74 -8.94 16.33 8.88
N TYR A 75 -7.65 16.68 8.92
CA TYR A 75 -6.55 15.71 9.01
C TYR A 75 -6.68 14.77 10.21
N ASP A 76 -6.84 15.31 11.41
CA ASP A 76 -6.87 14.51 12.64
C ASP A 76 -8.09 13.60 12.70
N ARG A 77 -9.25 14.14 12.31
CA ARG A 77 -10.52 13.41 12.29
C ARG A 77 -10.49 12.27 11.26
N PHE A 78 -10.03 12.56 10.04
CA PHE A 78 -9.90 11.54 9.00
C PHE A 78 -8.87 10.48 9.39
N THR A 79 -7.69 10.89 9.86
CA THR A 79 -6.62 9.98 10.27
C THR A 79 -7.09 9.01 11.35
N SER A 80 -7.79 9.51 12.37
CA SER A 80 -8.33 8.69 13.46
C SER A 80 -9.36 7.67 12.94
N ALA A 81 -10.29 8.12 12.08
CA ALA A 81 -11.31 7.24 11.50
C ALA A 81 -10.69 6.18 10.57
N PHE A 82 -9.71 6.57 9.75
CA PHE A 82 -8.99 5.66 8.85
C PHE A 82 -8.22 4.60 9.62
N VAL A 83 -7.50 4.98 10.68
CA VAL A 83 -6.78 4.04 11.54
C VAL A 83 -7.75 3.09 12.24
N SER A 84 -8.87 3.60 12.77
CA SER A 84 -9.89 2.76 13.41
C SER A 84 -10.50 1.75 12.44
N GLU A 85 -10.73 2.13 11.18
CA GLU A 85 -11.28 1.23 10.17
C GLU A 85 -10.22 0.21 9.70
N ALA A 86 -8.98 0.64 9.47
CA ALA A 86 -7.88 -0.25 9.11
C ALA A 86 -7.56 -1.28 10.19
N ALA A 87 -7.75 -0.95 11.48
CA ALA A 87 -7.57 -1.88 12.60
C ALA A 87 -8.56 -3.04 12.60
N LYS A 88 -9.66 -2.95 11.84
CA LYS A 88 -10.64 -4.04 11.68
C LYS A 88 -10.16 -5.14 10.71
N LEU A 89 -9.09 -4.90 9.95
CA LEU A 89 -8.52 -5.88 9.03
C LEU A 89 -7.98 -7.10 9.80
N ARG A 90 -8.35 -8.29 9.35
CA ARG A 90 -7.97 -9.57 9.95
C ARG A 90 -6.98 -10.26 9.03
N ILE A 91 -5.73 -10.27 9.46
CA ILE A 91 -4.62 -10.88 8.72
C ILE A 91 -4.49 -12.35 9.09
N GLY A 92 -4.54 -13.26 8.12
CA GLY A 92 -4.45 -14.70 8.37
C GLY A 92 -4.53 -15.54 7.10
N ASP A 93 -4.80 -16.83 7.27
CA ASP A 93 -4.95 -17.79 6.18
C ASP A 93 -6.15 -17.40 5.29
N PRO A 94 -5.96 -17.24 3.97
CA PRO A 94 -7.04 -16.92 3.03
C PRO A 94 -8.19 -17.94 2.98
N LEU A 95 -7.98 -19.17 3.44
CA LEU A 95 -9.02 -20.21 3.51
C LEU A 95 -9.93 -20.04 4.73
N GLU A 96 -9.50 -19.28 5.75
CA GLU A 96 -10.30 -19.02 6.94
C GLU A 96 -11.37 -17.96 6.66
N PRO A 97 -12.67 -18.23 6.91
CA PRO A 97 -13.76 -17.30 6.60
C PRO A 97 -13.67 -15.95 7.32
N THR A 98 -12.88 -15.87 8.38
CA THR A 98 -12.70 -14.66 9.17
C THR A 98 -11.56 -13.77 8.68
N THR A 99 -10.73 -14.26 7.76
CA THR A 99 -9.62 -13.51 7.18
C THR A 99 -10.14 -12.49 6.17
N THR A 100 -9.75 -11.23 6.34
CA THR A 100 -10.06 -10.16 5.38
C THR A 100 -8.82 -9.69 4.62
N THR A 101 -7.63 -10.12 5.02
CA THR A 101 -6.35 -9.75 4.37
C THR A 101 -5.37 -10.93 4.44
N GLY A 102 -4.89 -11.39 3.28
CA GLY A 102 -3.93 -12.50 3.19
C GLY A 102 -2.47 -12.08 3.38
N PRO A 103 -1.51 -13.00 3.18
CA PRO A 103 -0.09 -12.67 3.22
C PRO A 103 0.39 -11.85 2.03
N LEU A 104 1.64 -11.38 2.15
CA LEU A 104 2.43 -10.94 1.00
C LEU A 104 2.92 -12.17 0.21
N ILE A 105 3.22 -11.97 -1.07
CA ILE A 105 3.48 -13.05 -2.04
C ILE A 105 4.72 -13.91 -1.73
N SER A 106 5.74 -13.33 -1.08
CA SER A 106 6.98 -14.03 -0.78
C SER A 106 7.68 -13.44 0.43
N ARG A 107 8.58 -14.21 1.04
CA ARG A 107 9.37 -13.78 2.20
C ARG A 107 10.29 -12.61 1.84
N GLU A 108 10.88 -12.63 0.65
CA GLU A 108 11.72 -11.55 0.13
C GLU A 108 10.90 -10.27 -0.07
N HIS A 109 9.64 -10.40 -0.53
CA HIS A 109 8.75 -9.25 -0.66
C HIS A 109 8.39 -8.68 0.72
N ALA A 110 8.03 -9.54 1.68
CA ALA A 110 7.73 -9.14 3.05
C ALA A 110 8.91 -8.44 3.72
N TRP A 111 10.11 -9.01 3.63
CA TRP A 111 11.34 -8.40 4.13
C TRP A 111 11.59 -7.01 3.52
N ARG A 112 11.34 -6.85 2.21
CA ARG A 112 11.48 -5.55 1.55
C ARG A 112 10.46 -4.52 2.04
N VAL A 113 9.19 -4.92 2.23
CA VAL A 113 8.15 -4.04 2.78
C VAL A 113 8.53 -3.60 4.19
N HIS A 114 8.95 -4.54 5.04
CA HIS A 114 9.41 -4.24 6.40
C HIS A 114 10.57 -3.24 6.42
N ASN A 115 11.59 -3.42 5.56
CA ASN A 115 12.70 -2.48 5.46
C ASN A 115 12.28 -1.09 4.96
N PHE A 116 11.27 -0.97 4.11
CA PHE A 116 10.73 0.34 3.74
C PHE A 116 10.12 1.07 4.94
N VAL A 117 9.46 0.35 5.86
CA VAL A 117 8.92 0.94 7.10
C VAL A 117 10.08 1.44 7.97
N LEU A 118 11.08 0.59 8.24
CA LEU A 118 12.26 0.96 9.03
C LEU A 118 13.01 2.16 8.45
N TRP A 119 13.32 2.11 7.15
CA TRP A 119 14.01 3.20 6.45
C TRP A 119 13.20 4.49 6.49
N SER A 120 11.87 4.43 6.35
CA SER A 120 11.01 5.62 6.38
C SER A 120 11.06 6.32 7.74
N LEU A 121 11.04 5.55 8.83
CA LEU A 121 11.15 6.08 10.20
C LEU A 121 12.52 6.70 10.45
N GLN A 122 13.59 6.06 9.97
CA GLN A 122 14.95 6.58 10.10
C GLN A 122 15.16 7.86 9.28
N ALA A 123 14.67 7.90 8.04
CA ALA A 123 14.88 9.00 7.11
C ALA A 123 13.98 10.22 7.38
N ASN A 124 12.88 10.05 8.13
CA ASN A 124 11.90 11.11 8.38
C ASN A 124 11.60 11.21 9.88
N PRO A 125 12.31 12.07 10.62
CA PRO A 125 12.13 12.21 12.08
C PRO A 125 10.71 12.55 12.52
N GLY A 126 9.88 13.14 11.65
CA GLY A 126 8.47 13.44 11.92
C GLY A 126 7.49 12.32 11.56
N ALA A 127 7.95 11.21 10.96
CA ALA A 127 7.07 10.10 10.61
C ALA A 127 6.64 9.33 11.86
N ARG A 128 5.36 8.96 11.91
CA ARG A 128 4.76 8.22 13.03
C ARG A 128 4.08 6.95 12.51
N VAL A 129 4.27 5.85 13.22
CA VAL A 129 3.46 4.64 13.04
C VAL A 129 2.19 4.81 13.88
N LEU A 130 1.03 4.78 13.22
CA LEU A 130 -0.26 4.87 13.90
C LEU A 130 -0.95 3.51 14.06
N LEU A 131 -0.60 2.54 13.22
CA LEU A 131 -1.14 1.17 13.24
C LEU A 131 -0.10 0.20 12.66
N GLY A 132 -0.02 -1.01 13.23
CA GLY A 132 0.99 -2.00 12.85
C GLY A 132 2.40 -1.52 13.23
N GLY A 133 3.34 -1.61 12.29
CA GLY A 133 4.72 -1.15 12.47
C GLY A 133 5.76 -2.24 12.30
N PRO A 134 7.04 -1.93 12.56
CA PRO A 134 8.14 -2.88 12.41
C PRO A 134 7.93 -4.17 13.21
N ASP A 135 7.43 -4.06 14.44
CA ASP A 135 7.24 -5.19 15.35
C ASP A 135 6.07 -6.11 14.94
N ALA A 136 5.26 -5.70 13.97
CA ALA A 136 4.15 -6.52 13.47
C ALA A 136 4.62 -7.68 12.56
N TYR A 137 5.89 -7.67 12.12
CA TYR A 137 6.46 -8.70 11.26
C TYR A 137 7.43 -9.59 12.04
N ASP A 138 7.06 -10.86 12.20
CA ASP A 138 7.83 -11.88 12.94
C ASP A 138 8.79 -12.69 12.03
N GLY A 139 8.98 -12.26 10.79
CA GLY A 139 9.81 -12.95 9.81
C GLY A 139 9.11 -14.08 9.04
N LYS A 140 7.83 -14.35 9.32
CA LYS A 140 7.01 -15.38 8.66
C LYS A 140 5.93 -14.77 7.78
N LEU A 141 5.52 -15.50 6.75
CA LEU A 141 4.28 -15.19 6.03
C LEU A 141 3.13 -15.81 6.83
N LYS A 142 2.04 -15.04 6.97
CA LYS A 142 0.83 -15.46 7.69
C LYS A 142 -0.14 -16.21 6.79
#